data_AF-A0A1Q7T488-F1
#
_entry.id   AF-A0A1Q7T488-F1
#
_cell.length_a   1.000
_cell.length_b   1.000
_cell.length_c   1.000
_cell.angle_alpha   90.00
_cell.angle_beta   90.00
_cell.angle_gamma   90.00
#
_symmetry.space_group_name_H-M   'P 1'
#
loop_
_entity.id
_entity.type
_entity.pdbx_description
1 polymer ?
#
loop_
_entity_poly.entity_id
_entity_poly.type
_entity_poly.pdbx_seq_one_letter_code
_entity_poly.pdbx_strand_id
1 'polypeptide(L)'
;MPFRNRLACLAFSALLFALLLPTAASQDTSWQKDNAAWREAHKVELLKPDGWLSLAGLEWLQPGDNSVGSAPDNKIHLASGPARLAVLRLDGETVTLNAPESGFPPGLLVAGTPAKPQTLRTEANNDKVSPHLTIGTLNLYVIRREARFALRTKDSHSPALIGFHGLKWYAPKARYRVTATWIPYSPQKTITLATLVGTSYDQPVPGAAEFTLGGKTFRLEPVLEDPAVAKLFFILRDTTSTTTTYGACRFLYTGFPTNGLDKPGELVLDFNRLENPPCAYTPYSTCPLPPPGNRLPFPLPVGEQRYHN
;
A
#
# COMPACT_ATOMS: atom_id res chain seq x y z
N MET A 1 -23.07 -56.55 66.59
CA MET A 1 -23.20 -55.13 67.00
C MET A 1 -21.84 -54.64 67.48
N PRO A 2 -21.48 -53.35 67.39
CA PRO A 2 -21.94 -52.27 66.49
C PRO A 2 -20.74 -51.55 65.76
N PHE A 3 -20.98 -50.33 65.24
CA PHE A 3 -20.02 -49.27 64.83
C PHE A 3 -19.51 -49.14 63.36
N ARG A 4 -20.02 -48.08 62.69
CA ARG A 4 -19.29 -46.93 62.05
C ARG A 4 -18.02 -47.24 61.23
N ASN A 5 -17.76 -46.75 60.02
CA ASN A 5 -17.91 -45.43 59.35
C ASN A 5 -17.63 -45.68 57.83
N ARG A 6 -17.80 -44.80 56.83
CA ARG A 6 -18.44 -43.47 56.59
C ARG A 6 -18.58 -43.36 55.06
N LEU A 7 -19.53 -42.58 54.53
CA LEU A 7 -19.52 -42.11 53.13
C LEU A 7 -19.51 -40.58 53.13
N ALA A 8 -18.57 -39.99 52.38
CA ALA A 8 -18.38 -38.55 52.32
C ALA A 8 -19.18 -37.95 51.15
N CYS A 9 -20.08 -37.00 51.44
CA CYS A 9 -20.69 -36.17 50.40
C CYS A 9 -19.73 -35.04 50.03
N LEU A 10 -19.13 -35.12 48.84
CA LEU A 10 -18.42 -34.01 48.21
C LEU A 10 -19.45 -33.09 47.53
N ALA A 11 -19.63 -31.89 48.07
CA ALA A 11 -20.46 -30.86 47.45
C ALA A 11 -19.68 -30.20 46.29
N PHE A 12 -20.12 -30.45 45.05
CA PHE A 12 -19.53 -29.86 43.85
C PHE A 12 -20.13 -28.47 43.60
N SER A 13 -19.47 -27.42 44.07
CA SER A 13 -19.85 -26.03 43.73
C SER A 13 -19.35 -25.68 42.32
N ALA A 14 -20.22 -25.82 41.32
CA ALA A 14 -19.93 -25.40 39.95
C ALA A 14 -20.00 -23.86 39.84
N LEU A 15 -18.85 -23.19 39.81
CA LEU A 15 -18.79 -21.79 39.36
C LEU A 15 -19.03 -21.74 37.84
N LEU A 16 -20.22 -21.31 37.41
CA LEU A 16 -20.42 -20.87 36.04
C LEU A 16 -19.72 -19.53 35.81
N PHE A 17 -18.60 -19.55 35.10
CA PHE A 17 -18.04 -18.35 34.49
C PHE A 17 -18.92 -17.95 33.30
N ALA A 18 -19.81 -16.99 33.51
CA ALA A 18 -20.62 -16.40 32.43
C ALA A 18 -19.73 -15.53 31.53
N LEU A 19 -19.39 -16.04 30.34
CA LEU A 19 -18.75 -15.27 29.27
C LEU A 19 -19.71 -14.21 28.73
N LEU A 20 -19.70 -13.03 29.35
CA LEU A 20 -20.45 -11.86 28.91
C LEU A 20 -19.90 -11.36 27.56
N LEU A 21 -20.65 -11.59 26.49
CA LEU A 21 -20.37 -11.02 25.18
C LEU A 21 -20.50 -9.48 25.24
N PRO A 22 -19.57 -8.71 24.62
CA PRO A 22 -19.60 -7.26 24.68
C PRO A 22 -20.82 -6.69 23.95
N THR A 23 -21.49 -5.72 24.58
CA THR A 23 -22.68 -5.05 24.02
C THR A 23 -22.35 -4.21 22.78
N ALA A 24 -23.34 -3.94 21.93
CA ALA A 24 -23.16 -3.19 20.68
C ALA A 24 -22.47 -1.82 20.89
N ALA A 25 -22.85 -1.07 21.93
CA ALA A 25 -22.23 0.21 22.28
C ALA A 25 -20.74 0.07 22.68
N SER A 26 -20.36 -1.05 23.28
CA SER A 26 -18.96 -1.37 23.59
C SER A 26 -18.18 -1.73 22.32
N GLN A 27 -18.77 -2.49 21.41
CA GLN A 27 -18.19 -2.83 20.11
C GLN A 27 -17.98 -1.60 19.22
N ASP A 28 -18.96 -0.68 19.15
CA ASP A 28 -18.84 0.60 18.45
C ASP A 28 -17.69 1.46 19.03
N THR A 29 -17.58 1.51 20.35
CA THR A 29 -16.49 2.24 21.03
C THR A 29 -15.12 1.62 20.76
N SER A 30 -15.03 0.29 20.68
CA SER A 30 -13.79 -0.41 20.28
C SER A 30 -13.42 -0.09 18.84
N TRP A 31 -14.35 -0.27 17.89
CA TRP A 31 -14.10 0.00 16.48
C TRP A 31 -13.68 1.45 16.20
N GLN A 32 -14.28 2.44 16.89
CA GLN A 32 -13.88 3.84 16.77
C GLN A 32 -12.43 4.08 17.22
N LYS A 33 -12.00 3.44 18.31
CA LYS A 33 -10.60 3.48 18.78
C LYS A 33 -9.66 2.79 17.79
N ASP A 34 -10.03 1.61 17.28
CA ASP A 34 -9.25 0.87 16.29
C ASP A 34 -9.09 1.66 14.98
N ASN A 35 -10.14 2.37 14.56
CA ASN A 35 -10.13 3.23 13.39
C ASN A 35 -9.27 4.49 13.61
N ALA A 36 -9.28 5.08 14.81
CA ALA A 36 -8.37 6.18 15.15
C ALA A 36 -6.91 5.74 15.18
N ALA A 37 -6.60 4.60 15.80
CA ALA A 37 -5.26 4.01 15.81
C ALA A 37 -4.76 3.67 14.39
N TRP A 38 -5.64 3.15 13.53
CA TRP A 38 -5.32 2.90 12.12
C TRP A 38 -4.99 4.19 11.34
N ARG A 39 -5.72 5.30 11.56
CA ARG A 39 -5.42 6.61 10.93
C ARG A 39 -4.06 7.16 11.36
N GLU A 40 -3.72 7.01 12.64
CA GLU A 40 -2.42 7.41 13.18
C GLU A 40 -1.29 6.54 12.61
N ALA A 41 -1.49 5.22 12.51
CA ALA A 41 -0.54 4.32 11.87
C ALA A 41 -0.33 4.68 10.38
N HIS A 42 -1.40 4.91 9.62
CA HIS A 42 -1.33 5.34 8.21
C HIS A 42 -0.49 6.63 8.06
N LYS A 43 -0.74 7.65 8.91
CA LYS A 43 0.07 8.88 8.95
C LYS A 43 1.55 8.60 9.24
N VAL A 44 1.86 7.73 10.21
CA VAL A 44 3.25 7.36 10.54
C VAL A 44 3.94 6.65 9.36
N GLU A 45 3.24 5.75 8.66
CA GLU A 45 3.78 5.07 7.47
C GLU A 45 4.09 6.03 6.32
N LEU A 46 3.22 7.02 6.06
CA LEU A 46 3.47 8.05 5.04
C LEU A 46 4.73 8.89 5.35
N LEU A 47 4.96 9.19 6.64
CA LEU A 47 6.00 10.06 7.15
C LEU A 47 7.36 9.39 7.39
N LYS A 48 7.50 8.08 7.12
CA LYS A 48 8.80 7.42 7.20
C LYS A 48 9.82 8.07 6.25
N PRO A 49 11.13 8.05 6.58
CA PRO A 49 12.19 8.54 5.69
C PRO A 49 12.18 7.90 4.29
N ASP A 50 11.69 6.65 4.20
CA ASP A 50 11.47 5.88 2.98
C ASP A 50 9.98 5.68 2.65
N GLY A 51 9.08 6.47 3.26
CA GLY A 51 7.63 6.45 3.07
C GLY A 51 7.18 6.96 1.69
N TRP A 52 5.89 7.23 1.51
CA TRP A 52 5.39 7.76 0.24
C TRP A 52 5.63 9.27 0.06
N LEU A 53 5.67 10.04 1.15
CA LEU A 53 5.94 11.48 1.08
C LEU A 53 7.41 11.79 0.74
N SER A 54 8.36 10.93 1.08
CA SER A 54 9.77 11.08 0.70
C SER A 54 10.04 10.90 -0.81
N LEU A 55 9.07 10.38 -1.57
CA LEU A 55 9.22 10.14 -3.01
C LEU A 55 9.34 11.46 -3.80
N ALA A 56 10.55 11.71 -4.29
CA ALA A 56 11.02 13.00 -4.80
C ALA A 56 11.43 12.99 -6.29
N GLY A 57 11.44 11.83 -6.95
CA GLY A 57 11.75 11.74 -8.38
C GLY A 57 11.40 10.38 -9.00
N LEU A 58 11.11 10.39 -10.31
CA LEU A 58 10.92 9.21 -11.14
C LEU A 58 11.38 9.53 -12.57
N GLU A 59 12.57 9.07 -12.95
CA GLU A 59 13.20 9.37 -14.24
C GLU A 59 13.41 8.11 -15.07
N TRP A 60 12.90 8.09 -16.31
CA TRP A 60 12.99 6.93 -17.20
C TRP A 60 14.38 6.81 -17.82
N LEU A 61 15.03 5.65 -17.64
CA LEU A 61 16.35 5.38 -18.19
C LEU A 61 16.28 5.32 -19.72
N GLN A 62 17.25 5.94 -20.38
CA GLN A 62 17.48 5.81 -21.81
C GLN A 62 18.46 4.65 -22.08
N PRO A 63 18.45 4.02 -23.27
CA PRO A 63 19.49 3.06 -23.66
C PRO A 63 20.90 3.66 -23.57
N GLY A 64 21.86 2.85 -23.13
CA GLY A 64 23.22 3.29 -22.83
C GLY A 64 23.35 3.94 -21.45
N ASP A 65 24.33 4.84 -21.32
CA ASP A 65 24.73 5.40 -20.02
C ASP A 65 23.82 6.56 -19.57
N ASN A 66 23.28 6.47 -18.36
CA ASN A 66 22.50 7.51 -17.69
C ASN A 66 23.31 8.06 -16.51
N SER A 67 23.90 9.25 -16.65
CA SER A 67 24.60 9.94 -15.57
C SER A 67 23.60 10.46 -14.53
N VAL A 68 23.90 10.25 -13.25
CA VAL A 68 23.05 10.59 -12.11
C VAL A 68 23.80 11.51 -11.15
N GLY A 69 23.18 12.61 -10.72
CA GLY A 69 23.73 13.52 -9.72
C GLY A 69 23.10 14.91 -9.75
N SER A 70 23.56 15.82 -8.88
CA SER A 70 23.04 17.19 -8.77
C SER A 70 23.70 18.22 -9.72
N ALA A 71 24.72 17.82 -10.50
CA ALA A 71 25.23 18.67 -11.57
C ALA A 71 24.21 18.76 -12.74
N PRO A 72 24.06 19.93 -13.39
CA PRO A 72 23.01 20.19 -14.38
C PRO A 72 23.19 19.44 -15.72
N ASP A 73 24.36 18.84 -15.96
CA ASP A 73 24.69 18.05 -17.14
C ASP A 73 24.58 16.53 -16.89
N ASN A 74 24.06 16.10 -15.74
CA ASN A 74 23.60 14.72 -15.57
C ASN A 74 22.31 14.49 -16.37
N LYS A 75 22.20 13.34 -17.03
CA LYS A 75 20.96 12.93 -17.71
C LYS A 75 19.79 12.74 -16.74
N ILE A 76 20.10 12.34 -15.51
CA ILE A 76 19.16 12.23 -14.40
C ILE A 76 19.61 13.20 -13.31
N HIS A 77 18.95 14.35 -13.25
CA HIS A 77 19.25 15.41 -12.31
C HIS A 77 18.62 15.14 -10.93
N LEU A 78 19.43 15.20 -9.87
CA LEU A 78 18.96 15.10 -8.49
C LEU A 78 18.88 16.50 -7.86
N ALA A 79 17.79 16.78 -7.14
CA ALA A 79 17.61 18.05 -6.44
C ALA A 79 18.59 18.27 -5.27
N SER A 80 19.24 17.20 -4.80
CA SER A 80 20.16 17.18 -3.66
C SER A 80 21.26 16.13 -3.87
N GLY A 81 22.25 16.09 -2.96
CA GLY A 81 23.32 15.08 -2.98
C GLY A 81 24.51 15.40 -3.91
N PRO A 82 25.39 14.42 -4.18
CA PRO A 82 26.63 14.63 -4.93
C PRO A 82 26.43 15.10 -6.38
N ALA A 83 27.31 15.99 -6.84
CA ALA A 83 27.32 16.50 -8.22
C ALA A 83 27.39 15.37 -9.27
N ARG A 84 28.17 14.32 -8.98
CA ARG A 84 28.20 13.05 -9.70
C ARG A 84 28.00 11.92 -8.69
N LEU A 85 26.89 11.20 -8.79
CA LEU A 85 26.58 10.09 -7.91
C LEU A 85 27.02 8.75 -8.52
N ALA A 86 26.57 8.50 -9.75
CA ALA A 86 26.68 7.21 -10.42
C ALA A 86 26.45 7.35 -11.93
N VAL A 87 26.76 6.28 -12.67
CA VAL A 87 26.26 6.06 -14.02
C VAL A 87 25.44 4.76 -14.03
N LEU A 88 24.19 4.84 -14.49
CA LEU A 88 23.32 3.68 -14.71
C LEU A 88 23.29 3.35 -16.20
N ARG A 89 23.97 2.28 -16.60
CA ARG A 89 23.96 1.80 -17.99
C ARG A 89 22.80 0.85 -18.19
N LEU A 90 21.90 1.15 -19.14
CA LEU A 90 20.86 0.25 -19.62
C LEU A 90 21.31 -0.40 -20.94
N ASP A 91 21.46 -1.72 -20.95
CA ASP A 91 21.80 -2.51 -22.15
C ASP A 91 20.82 -3.68 -22.29
N GLY A 92 19.96 -3.62 -23.31
CA GLY A 92 18.78 -4.47 -23.42
C GLY A 92 17.88 -4.33 -22.18
N GLU A 93 17.76 -5.41 -21.41
CA GLU A 93 17.05 -5.44 -20.12
C GLU A 93 17.97 -5.38 -18.89
N THR A 94 19.28 -5.24 -19.09
CA THR A 94 20.27 -5.24 -18.00
C THR A 94 20.57 -3.81 -17.57
N VAL A 95 20.46 -3.53 -16.27
CA VAL A 95 20.92 -2.26 -15.69
C VAL A 95 22.16 -2.47 -14.85
N THR A 96 23.26 -1.84 -15.25
CA THR A 96 24.55 -1.90 -14.54
C THR A 96 24.85 -0.56 -13.88
N LEU A 97 25.15 -0.60 -12.59
CA LEU A 97 25.70 0.52 -11.84
C LEU A 97 27.20 0.61 -12.10
N ASN A 98 27.67 1.78 -12.53
CA ASN A 98 29.07 2.12 -12.77
C ASN A 98 29.45 3.40 -12.01
N ALA A 99 30.75 3.56 -11.73
CA ALA A 99 31.28 4.77 -11.12
C ALA A 99 31.34 5.93 -12.14
N PRO A 100 31.19 7.20 -11.70
CA PRO A 100 31.67 8.35 -12.45
C PRO A 100 33.20 8.30 -12.63
N GLU A 101 33.75 9.13 -13.52
CA GLU A 101 35.21 9.23 -13.75
C GLU A 101 36.02 9.53 -12.48
N SER A 102 35.43 10.28 -11.53
CA SER A 102 35.99 10.59 -10.22
C SER A 102 35.96 9.42 -9.21
N GLY A 103 35.44 8.26 -9.59
CA GLY A 103 35.04 7.20 -8.66
C GLY A 103 33.68 7.46 -8.00
N PHE A 104 33.16 6.46 -7.29
CA PHE A 104 31.93 6.61 -6.49
C PHE A 104 32.17 7.57 -5.31
N PRO A 105 31.18 8.43 -4.96
CA PRO A 105 31.26 9.26 -3.77
C PRO A 105 31.46 8.43 -2.49
N PRO A 106 32.32 8.87 -1.55
CA PRO A 106 32.43 8.26 -0.24
C PRO A 106 31.06 8.18 0.46
N GLY A 107 30.74 7.01 1.01
CA GLY A 107 29.47 6.78 1.70
C GLY A 107 28.27 6.40 0.81
N LEU A 108 28.45 6.27 -0.52
CA LEU A 108 27.43 5.62 -1.36
C LEU A 108 27.39 4.12 -1.05
N LEU A 109 26.24 3.64 -0.61
CA LEU A 109 25.98 2.23 -0.34
C LEU A 109 25.02 1.64 -1.39
N VAL A 110 25.20 0.36 -1.70
CA VAL A 110 24.28 -0.49 -2.46
C VAL A 110 23.89 -1.66 -1.57
N ALA A 111 22.60 -1.77 -1.27
CA ALA A 111 22.06 -2.75 -0.30
C ALA A 111 22.83 -2.77 1.04
N GLY A 112 23.23 -1.59 1.53
CA GLY A 112 23.98 -1.42 2.78
C GLY A 112 25.50 -1.68 2.70
N THR A 113 26.03 -2.05 1.54
CA THR A 113 27.48 -2.29 1.34
C THR A 113 28.11 -1.20 0.47
N PRO A 114 29.40 -0.85 0.62
CA PRO A 114 30.05 0.18 -0.21
C PRO A 114 29.88 -0.07 -1.71
N ALA A 115 29.56 0.98 -2.47
CA ALA A 115 29.30 0.88 -3.89
C ALA A 115 30.50 0.36 -4.69
N LYS A 116 30.21 -0.60 -5.58
CA LYS A 116 31.11 -1.16 -6.58
C LYS A 116 30.36 -1.36 -7.89
N PRO A 117 31.04 -1.44 -9.05
CA PRO A 117 30.38 -1.74 -10.31
C PRO A 117 29.66 -3.08 -10.24
N GLN A 118 28.37 -3.13 -10.58
CA GLN A 118 27.54 -4.33 -10.47
C GLN A 118 26.24 -4.22 -11.26
N THR A 119 25.70 -5.35 -11.72
CA THR A 119 24.33 -5.43 -12.24
C THR A 119 23.33 -5.25 -11.10
N LEU A 120 22.32 -4.41 -11.30
CA LEU A 120 21.22 -4.21 -10.37
C LEU A 120 20.08 -5.18 -10.73
N ARG A 121 19.64 -6.00 -9.77
CA ARG A 121 18.45 -6.85 -9.95
C ARG A 121 17.21 -5.96 -10.12
N THR A 122 16.40 -6.28 -11.12
CA THR A 122 15.11 -5.63 -11.37
C THR A 122 14.11 -6.69 -11.84
N GLU A 123 12.89 -6.64 -11.33
CA GLU A 123 11.80 -7.53 -11.77
C GLU A 123 10.61 -6.69 -12.23
N ALA A 124 9.92 -7.15 -13.27
CA ALA A 124 8.78 -6.44 -13.83
C ALA A 124 7.67 -6.31 -12.77
N ASN A 125 7.34 -5.06 -12.42
CA ASN A 125 6.31 -4.72 -11.44
C ASN A 125 6.57 -5.22 -10.00
N ASN A 126 7.76 -5.73 -9.69
CA ASN A 126 8.17 -6.13 -8.33
C ASN A 126 9.36 -5.29 -7.85
N ASP A 127 9.08 -4.16 -7.21
CA ASP A 127 10.11 -3.24 -6.72
C ASP A 127 10.88 -3.79 -5.51
N LYS A 128 10.35 -4.80 -4.79
CA LYS A 128 10.89 -5.28 -3.51
C LYS A 128 12.26 -5.94 -3.61
N VAL A 129 12.63 -6.41 -4.81
CA VAL A 129 13.91 -7.07 -5.08
C VAL A 129 15.00 -6.11 -5.56
N SER A 130 14.66 -4.85 -5.82
CA SER A 130 15.59 -3.86 -6.34
C SER A 130 16.58 -3.45 -5.25
N PRO A 131 17.90 -3.51 -5.50
CA PRO A 131 18.88 -3.04 -4.53
C PRO A 131 18.78 -1.52 -4.38
N HIS A 132 18.68 -1.06 -3.13
CA HIS A 132 18.63 0.35 -2.80
C HIS A 132 20.04 0.96 -2.79
N LEU A 133 20.20 2.10 -3.47
CA LEU A 133 21.36 2.96 -3.47
C LEU A 133 21.13 4.08 -2.45
N THR A 134 21.92 4.16 -1.39
CA THR A 134 21.71 5.14 -0.32
C THR A 134 22.94 6.03 -0.08
N ILE A 135 22.70 7.33 0.11
CA ILE A 135 23.72 8.32 0.49
C ILE A 135 23.06 9.54 1.14
N GLY A 136 23.51 9.93 2.34
CA GLY A 136 22.89 11.04 3.07
C GLY A 136 21.40 10.77 3.32
N THR A 137 20.53 11.64 2.77
CA THR A 137 19.07 11.50 2.83
C THR A 137 18.45 10.84 1.60
N LEU A 138 19.25 10.56 0.57
CA LEU A 138 18.80 9.94 -0.66
C LEU A 138 18.72 8.42 -0.53
N ASN A 139 17.63 7.88 -1.06
CA ASN A 139 17.41 6.45 -1.26
C ASN A 139 16.84 6.25 -2.68
N LEU A 140 17.68 5.74 -3.58
CA LEU A 140 17.34 5.53 -4.99
C LEU A 140 17.29 4.04 -5.33
N TYR A 141 16.42 3.65 -6.25
CA TYR A 141 16.36 2.27 -6.74
C TYR A 141 15.77 2.23 -8.15
N VAL A 142 16.25 1.27 -8.95
CA VAL A 142 15.73 1.08 -10.30
C VAL A 142 14.47 0.23 -10.23
N ILE A 143 13.38 0.73 -10.83
CA ILE A 143 12.12 0.01 -10.98
C ILE A 143 11.94 -0.41 -12.44
N ARG A 144 11.24 -1.53 -12.65
CA ARG A 144 10.82 -1.99 -13.98
C ARG A 144 9.30 -1.97 -14.08
N ARG A 145 8.77 -1.38 -15.15
CA ARG A 145 7.34 -1.40 -15.52
C ARG A 145 7.27 -1.87 -16.96
N GLU A 146 6.66 -3.03 -17.19
CA GLU A 146 6.68 -3.72 -18.48
C GLU A 146 8.15 -3.88 -18.98
N ALA A 147 8.48 -3.35 -20.16
CA ALA A 147 9.83 -3.33 -20.72
C ALA A 147 10.65 -2.05 -20.40
N ARG A 148 10.09 -1.13 -19.59
CA ARG A 148 10.71 0.18 -19.29
C ARG A 148 11.33 0.20 -17.90
N PHE A 149 12.47 0.89 -17.79
CA PHE A 149 13.23 1.06 -16.55
C PHE A 149 13.22 2.53 -16.12
N ALA A 150 13.10 2.78 -14.83
CA ALA A 150 13.20 4.13 -14.28
C ALA A 150 14.03 4.13 -12.99
N LEU A 151 14.81 5.18 -12.76
CA LEU A 151 15.36 5.48 -11.45
C LEU A 151 14.27 6.15 -10.63
N ARG A 152 13.88 5.52 -9.52
CA ARG A 152 13.03 6.14 -8.51
C ARG A 152 13.91 6.73 -7.43
N THR A 153 13.61 7.97 -7.04
CA THR A 153 14.34 8.72 -6.01
C THR A 153 13.43 9.01 -4.83
N LYS A 154 13.84 8.61 -3.64
CA LYS A 154 13.31 9.10 -2.36
C LYS A 154 14.37 10.00 -1.70
N ASP A 155 13.92 11.06 -1.05
CA ASP A 155 14.73 11.96 -0.22
C ASP A 155 13.99 12.17 1.11
N SER A 156 14.64 11.90 2.24
CA SER A 156 14.06 12.18 3.56
C SER A 156 13.98 13.68 3.89
N HIS A 157 14.41 14.55 2.97
CA HIS A 157 14.15 15.99 2.96
C HIS A 157 13.28 16.44 1.76
N SER A 158 12.46 15.55 1.19
CA SER A 158 11.58 15.93 0.08
C SER A 158 10.64 17.10 0.47
N PRO A 159 10.28 17.99 -0.47
CA PRO A 159 9.32 19.06 -0.22
C PRO A 159 7.94 18.56 0.26
N ALA A 160 7.51 17.37 -0.18
CA ALA A 160 6.24 16.78 0.22
C ALA A 160 6.27 16.24 1.67
N LEU A 161 7.41 15.71 2.12
CA LEU A 161 7.60 15.25 3.50
C LEU A 161 7.74 16.43 4.46
N ILE A 162 8.58 17.42 4.13
CA ILE A 162 8.79 18.63 4.97
C ILE A 162 7.51 19.49 5.00
N GLY A 163 6.80 19.61 3.87
CA GLY A 163 5.55 20.35 3.73
C GLY A 163 4.30 19.61 4.24
N PHE A 164 4.47 18.53 5.01
CA PHE A 164 3.34 17.76 5.51
C PHE A 164 2.53 18.54 6.56
N HIS A 165 1.25 18.77 6.26
CA HIS A 165 0.36 19.63 7.05
C HIS A 165 -0.86 18.87 7.62
N GLY A 166 -0.75 17.54 7.73
CA GLY A 166 -1.80 16.68 8.28
C GLY A 166 -2.79 16.14 7.24
N LEU A 167 -3.46 15.04 7.58
CA LEU A 167 -4.48 14.41 6.75
C LEU A 167 -5.89 14.88 7.16
N LYS A 168 -6.77 15.08 6.18
CA LYS A 168 -8.17 15.43 6.41
C LYS A 168 -9.02 14.16 6.33
N TRP A 169 -9.87 13.94 7.33
CA TRP A 169 -10.71 12.74 7.40
C TRP A 169 -12.18 13.09 7.50
N TYR A 170 -13.04 12.23 6.97
CA TYR A 170 -14.46 12.23 7.35
C TYR A 170 -14.64 11.69 8.78
N ALA A 171 -15.69 12.18 9.45
CA ALA A 171 -16.21 11.55 10.65
C ALA A 171 -16.65 10.10 10.34
N PRO A 172 -16.23 9.11 11.13
CA PRO A 172 -16.54 7.70 10.88
C PRO A 172 -18.04 7.43 11.03
N LYS A 173 -18.58 6.53 10.21
CA LYS A 173 -20.00 6.17 10.13
C LYS A 173 -20.13 4.65 10.03
N ALA A 174 -20.69 4.04 11.08
CA ALA A 174 -20.79 2.58 11.22
C ALA A 174 -21.50 1.91 10.01
N ARG A 175 -22.50 2.56 9.40
CA ARG A 175 -23.22 2.07 8.21
C ARG A 175 -22.36 1.86 6.95
N TYR A 176 -21.12 2.34 6.93
CA TYR A 176 -20.15 2.12 5.84
C TYR A 176 -19.05 1.10 6.23
N ARG A 177 -19.20 0.43 7.37
CA ARG A 177 -18.49 -0.82 7.70
C ARG A 177 -19.45 -1.97 7.42
N VAL A 178 -19.31 -2.58 6.25
CA VAL A 178 -20.24 -3.63 5.78
C VAL A 178 -19.56 -4.99 5.80
N THR A 179 -20.31 -6.02 6.22
CA THR A 179 -19.94 -7.41 5.93
C THR A 179 -20.30 -7.70 4.47
N ALA A 180 -19.36 -8.31 3.75
CA ALA A 180 -19.52 -8.71 2.36
C ALA A 180 -19.37 -10.22 2.23
N THR A 181 -20.23 -10.84 1.43
CA THR A 181 -20.12 -12.24 1.02
C THR A 181 -18.97 -12.35 0.03
N TRP A 182 -18.03 -13.26 0.29
CA TRP A 182 -16.95 -13.59 -0.62
C TRP A 182 -17.41 -14.61 -1.66
N ILE A 183 -17.23 -14.27 -2.93
CA ILE A 183 -17.51 -15.13 -4.08
C ILE A 183 -16.16 -15.44 -4.75
N PRO A 184 -15.56 -16.62 -4.50
CA PRO A 184 -14.25 -16.98 -5.05
C PRO A 184 -14.29 -17.16 -6.56
N TYR A 185 -13.14 -16.97 -7.23
CA TYR A 185 -12.95 -17.33 -8.63
C TYR A 185 -11.97 -18.49 -8.75
N SER A 186 -12.43 -19.56 -9.41
CA SER A 186 -11.63 -20.77 -9.69
C SER A 186 -11.80 -21.15 -11.17
N PRO A 187 -10.76 -21.00 -12.01
CA PRO A 187 -9.49 -20.33 -11.72
C PRO A 187 -9.69 -18.83 -11.39
N GLN A 188 -8.67 -18.22 -10.76
CA GLN A 188 -8.67 -16.77 -10.54
C GLN A 188 -8.72 -16.02 -11.87
N LYS A 189 -9.38 -14.86 -11.91
CA LYS A 189 -9.33 -13.99 -13.10
C LYS A 189 -8.01 -13.25 -13.15
N THR A 190 -7.59 -12.83 -14.34
CA THR A 190 -6.56 -11.81 -14.53
C THR A 190 -7.20 -10.54 -15.10
N ILE A 191 -6.83 -9.37 -14.56
CA ILE A 191 -7.20 -8.07 -15.12
C ILE A 191 -5.97 -7.23 -15.40
N THR A 192 -5.97 -6.47 -16.48
CA THR A 192 -4.91 -5.49 -16.77
C THR A 192 -5.25 -4.15 -16.10
N LEU A 193 -4.42 -3.70 -15.15
CA LEU A 193 -4.55 -2.40 -14.50
C LEU A 193 -3.71 -1.36 -15.23
N ALA A 194 -4.37 -0.29 -15.72
CA ALA A 194 -3.68 0.91 -16.19
C ALA A 194 -3.18 1.76 -15.02
N THR A 195 -2.07 2.49 -15.19
CA THR A 195 -1.51 3.41 -14.19
C THR A 195 -1.63 4.87 -14.62
N LEU A 196 -1.50 5.79 -13.66
CA LEU A 196 -1.43 7.23 -13.93
C LEU A 196 -0.23 7.68 -14.79
N VAL A 197 0.81 6.85 -14.91
CA VAL A 197 2.00 7.13 -15.74
C VAL A 197 1.91 6.52 -17.15
N GLY A 198 0.72 6.04 -17.54
CA GLY A 198 0.46 5.52 -18.89
C GLY A 198 1.03 4.11 -19.17
N THR A 199 1.45 3.37 -18.14
CA THR A 199 1.82 1.94 -18.25
C THR A 199 0.65 1.06 -17.81
N SER A 200 0.75 -0.24 -18.06
CA SER A 200 -0.18 -1.25 -17.54
C SER A 200 0.54 -2.41 -16.84
N TYR A 201 -0.19 -3.23 -16.10
CA TYR A 201 0.31 -4.51 -15.58
C TYR A 201 -0.85 -5.45 -15.20
N ASP A 202 -0.61 -6.75 -15.29
CA ASP A 202 -1.60 -7.77 -14.99
C ASP A 202 -1.69 -8.10 -13.49
N GLN A 203 -2.93 -8.04 -13.03
CA GLN A 203 -3.57 -8.36 -11.74
C GLN A 203 -4.24 -9.72 -11.53
N PRO A 204 -3.84 -10.63 -10.63
CA PRO A 204 -4.74 -11.70 -10.19
C PRO A 204 -5.90 -11.12 -9.36
N VAL A 205 -7.14 -11.51 -9.71
CA VAL A 205 -8.38 -11.21 -8.99
C VAL A 205 -8.92 -12.54 -8.44
N PRO A 206 -8.76 -12.81 -7.13
CA PRO A 206 -9.07 -14.12 -6.55
C PRO A 206 -10.58 -14.38 -6.34
N GLY A 207 -11.42 -13.37 -6.52
CA GLY A 207 -12.85 -13.43 -6.24
C GLY A 207 -13.45 -12.03 -6.21
N ALA A 208 -14.61 -11.88 -5.59
CA ALA A 208 -15.19 -10.57 -5.31
C ALA A 208 -15.93 -10.54 -3.98
N ALA A 209 -16.00 -9.34 -3.41
CA ALA A 209 -16.79 -9.01 -2.23
C ALA A 209 -18.15 -8.44 -2.67
N GLU A 210 -19.24 -9.15 -2.40
CA GLU A 210 -20.61 -8.71 -2.65
C GLU A 210 -21.26 -8.21 -1.36
N PHE A 211 -21.83 -7.01 -1.36
CA PHE A 211 -22.37 -6.35 -0.16
C PHE A 211 -23.59 -5.52 -0.48
N THR A 212 -24.42 -5.28 0.55
CA THR A 212 -25.57 -4.37 0.45
C THR A 212 -25.25 -3.03 1.11
N LEU A 213 -25.51 -1.93 0.40
CA LEU A 213 -25.42 -0.58 0.96
C LEU A 213 -26.62 0.25 0.48
N GLY A 214 -27.34 0.88 1.41
CA GLY A 214 -28.53 1.66 1.07
C GLY A 214 -29.64 0.85 0.40
N GLY A 215 -29.78 -0.43 0.76
CA GLY A 215 -30.79 -1.34 0.19
C GLY A 215 -30.49 -1.84 -1.23
N LYS A 216 -29.29 -1.59 -1.77
CA LYS A 216 -28.84 -2.09 -3.07
C LYS A 216 -27.60 -2.96 -2.93
N THR A 217 -27.55 -4.05 -3.67
CA THR A 217 -26.39 -4.94 -3.76
C THR A 217 -25.36 -4.37 -4.72
N PHE A 218 -24.09 -4.41 -4.31
CA PHE A 218 -22.93 -4.02 -5.10
C PHE A 218 -21.83 -5.07 -4.97
N ARG A 219 -20.88 -5.05 -5.90
CA ARG A 219 -19.74 -5.96 -5.97
C ARG A 219 -18.46 -5.15 -6.13
N LEU A 220 -17.40 -5.55 -5.43
CA LEU A 220 -16.04 -5.03 -5.64
C LEU A 220 -15.06 -6.19 -5.85
N GLU A 221 -14.16 -6.05 -6.80
CA GLU A 221 -13.11 -7.03 -7.12
C GLU A 221 -11.75 -6.52 -6.59
N PRO A 222 -11.10 -7.21 -5.64
CA PRO A 222 -9.75 -6.88 -5.20
C PRO A 222 -8.69 -7.53 -6.10
N VAL A 223 -7.47 -7.03 -5.98
CA VAL A 223 -6.26 -7.69 -6.49
C VAL A 223 -5.37 -8.17 -5.33
N LEU A 224 -4.41 -9.04 -5.64
CA LEU A 224 -3.36 -9.48 -4.71
C LEU A 224 -2.00 -8.92 -5.16
N GLU A 225 -1.53 -7.87 -4.50
CA GLU A 225 -0.18 -7.30 -4.76
C GLU A 225 0.95 -8.24 -4.32
N ASP A 226 0.68 -9.09 -3.31
CA ASP A 226 1.62 -10.09 -2.81
C ASP A 226 0.83 -11.30 -2.24
N PRO A 227 0.84 -12.47 -2.89
CA PRO A 227 0.14 -13.65 -2.40
C PRO A 227 0.61 -14.18 -1.04
N ALA A 228 1.82 -13.84 -0.59
CA ALA A 228 2.33 -14.21 0.73
C ALA A 228 1.81 -13.28 1.85
N VAL A 229 1.18 -12.16 1.50
CA VAL A 229 0.59 -11.22 2.46
C VAL A 229 -0.93 -11.39 2.45
N ALA A 230 -1.51 -11.71 3.61
CA ALA A 230 -2.95 -11.98 3.77
C ALA A 230 -3.82 -10.70 3.71
N LYS A 231 -3.71 -9.94 2.62
CA LYS A 231 -4.27 -8.59 2.44
C LYS A 231 -4.85 -8.43 1.03
N LEU A 232 -6.17 -8.24 0.94
CA LEU A 232 -6.86 -7.90 -0.30
C LEU A 232 -6.71 -6.40 -0.58
N PHE A 233 -6.42 -6.04 -1.84
CA PHE A 233 -6.28 -4.65 -2.28
C PHE A 233 -7.44 -4.24 -3.19
N PHE A 234 -8.27 -3.31 -2.74
CA PHE A 234 -9.35 -2.72 -3.52
C PHE A 234 -8.96 -1.32 -4.01
N ILE A 235 -8.75 -1.20 -5.33
CA ILE A 235 -8.61 0.08 -6.01
C ILE A 235 -10.00 0.49 -6.48
N LEU A 236 -10.56 1.56 -5.91
CA LEU A 236 -11.92 2.00 -6.22
C LEU A 236 -12.03 3.50 -6.44
N ARG A 237 -13.16 3.92 -7.02
CA ARG A 237 -13.54 5.33 -7.14
C ARG A 237 -15.04 5.45 -6.94
N ASP A 238 -15.47 6.53 -6.34
CA ASP A 238 -16.86 6.86 -6.07
C ASP A 238 -17.14 8.33 -6.39
N THR A 239 -18.39 8.79 -6.25
CA THR A 239 -18.74 10.16 -6.66
C THR A 239 -18.21 11.27 -5.75
N THR A 240 -17.64 10.99 -4.56
CA THR A 240 -16.92 12.05 -3.81
C THR A 240 -15.63 12.49 -4.48
N SER A 241 -15.09 11.71 -5.42
CA SER A 241 -13.88 12.04 -6.19
C SER A 241 -14.00 13.29 -7.08
N THR A 242 -15.21 13.78 -7.33
CA THR A 242 -15.44 15.03 -8.08
C THR A 242 -15.45 16.27 -7.18
N THR A 243 -15.34 16.11 -5.85
CA THR A 243 -15.53 17.19 -4.88
C THR A 243 -14.48 17.14 -3.76
N THR A 244 -14.60 16.16 -2.87
CA THR A 244 -14.00 16.16 -1.53
C THR A 244 -12.94 15.10 -1.29
N THR A 245 -12.83 14.09 -2.16
CA THR A 245 -11.80 13.04 -2.09
C THR A 245 -10.90 13.09 -3.32
N TYR A 246 -9.75 12.41 -3.28
CA TYR A 246 -8.81 12.43 -4.40
C TYR A 246 -9.45 11.92 -5.71
N GLY A 247 -9.10 12.59 -6.82
CA GLY A 247 -9.87 12.52 -8.07
C GLY A 247 -9.72 11.23 -8.87
N ALA A 248 -8.57 10.54 -8.79
CA ALA A 248 -8.28 9.37 -9.61
C ALA A 248 -8.85 8.07 -9.01
N CYS A 249 -8.56 7.81 -7.73
CA CYS A 249 -8.98 6.62 -6.99
C CYS A 249 -8.78 6.81 -5.48
N ARG A 250 -9.27 5.84 -4.71
CA ARG A 250 -8.95 5.60 -3.30
C ARG A 250 -8.65 4.12 -3.10
N PHE A 251 -7.84 3.84 -2.09
CA PHE A 251 -7.41 2.49 -1.75
C PHE A 251 -8.15 2.01 -0.50
N LEU A 252 -8.65 0.78 -0.54
CA LEU A 252 -9.15 0.07 0.63
C LEU A 252 -8.41 -1.26 0.74
N TYR A 253 -7.96 -1.56 1.96
CA TYR A 253 -7.31 -2.81 2.28
C TYR A 253 -8.06 -3.55 3.38
N THR A 254 -8.12 -4.87 3.28
CA THR A 254 -8.74 -5.74 4.29
C THR A 254 -8.07 -7.10 4.31
N GLY A 255 -8.34 -7.91 5.34
CA GLY A 255 -7.82 -9.28 5.44
C GLY A 255 -8.45 -10.24 4.43
N PHE A 256 -7.99 -11.49 4.45
CA PHE A 256 -8.65 -12.56 3.69
C PHE A 256 -10.04 -12.91 4.28
N PRO A 257 -10.94 -13.51 3.48
CA PRO A 257 -12.25 -13.96 3.95
C PRO A 257 -12.13 -15.06 5.02
N THR A 258 -13.19 -15.24 5.82
CA THR A 258 -13.27 -16.21 6.94
C THR A 258 -12.87 -17.64 6.58
N ASN A 259 -13.09 -18.07 5.33
CA ASN A 259 -12.79 -19.43 4.84
C ASN A 259 -11.59 -19.48 3.86
N GLY A 260 -10.77 -18.42 3.81
CA GLY A 260 -9.71 -18.25 2.82
C GLY A 260 -10.21 -17.73 1.47
N LEU A 261 -9.32 -17.71 0.47
CA LEU A 261 -9.63 -17.13 -0.85
C LEU A 261 -10.42 -18.08 -1.76
N ASP A 262 -10.24 -19.40 -1.64
CA ASP A 262 -10.75 -20.39 -2.60
C ASP A 262 -12.15 -20.92 -2.27
N LYS A 263 -12.76 -20.45 -1.18
CA LYS A 263 -14.06 -20.92 -0.66
C LYS A 263 -14.98 -19.75 -0.36
N PRO A 264 -16.31 -19.89 -0.53
CA PRO A 264 -17.26 -18.88 -0.05
C PRO A 264 -17.08 -18.61 1.45
N GLY A 265 -17.24 -17.36 1.84
CA GLY A 265 -17.05 -16.89 3.22
C GLY A 265 -17.49 -15.44 3.36
N GLU A 266 -17.00 -14.76 4.38
CA GLU A 266 -17.29 -13.34 4.63
C GLU A 266 -16.01 -12.54 4.86
N LEU A 267 -16.05 -11.25 4.54
CA LEU A 267 -15.03 -10.27 4.94
C LEU A 267 -15.69 -8.94 5.33
N VAL A 268 -14.95 -8.07 6.01
CA VAL A 268 -15.41 -6.71 6.31
C VAL A 268 -14.78 -5.73 5.33
N LEU A 269 -15.63 -4.94 4.66
CA LEU A 269 -15.26 -3.74 3.93
C LEU A 269 -15.56 -2.52 4.82
N ASP A 270 -14.51 -1.99 5.46
CA ASP A 270 -14.63 -0.76 6.26
C ASP A 270 -14.24 0.47 5.44
N PHE A 271 -15.20 1.05 4.71
CA PHE A 271 -14.96 2.24 3.88
C PHE A 271 -14.54 3.48 4.70
N ASN A 272 -14.62 3.44 6.04
CA ASN A 272 -14.04 4.47 6.92
C ASN A 272 -12.50 4.47 6.92
N ARG A 273 -11.91 3.39 6.37
CA ARG A 273 -10.48 3.18 6.13
C ARG A 273 -10.09 3.27 4.65
N LEU A 274 -10.90 3.93 3.83
CA LEU A 274 -10.46 4.37 2.51
C LEU A 274 -9.36 5.42 2.68
N GLU A 275 -8.18 5.14 2.12
CA GLU A 275 -7.01 6.03 2.13
C GLU A 275 -6.72 6.60 0.74
N ASN A 276 -6.04 7.74 0.71
CA ASN A 276 -5.56 8.34 -0.53
C ASN A 276 -4.39 7.52 -1.10
N PRO A 277 -4.34 7.30 -2.44
CA PRO A 277 -3.20 6.67 -3.08
C PRO A 277 -1.95 7.57 -3.03
N PRO A 278 -0.73 7.03 -3.17
CA PRO A 278 0.51 7.82 -3.17
C PRO A 278 0.51 9.02 -4.13
N CYS A 279 -0.16 8.92 -5.28
CA CYS A 279 -0.31 9.99 -6.27
C CYS A 279 -1.14 11.19 -5.80
N ALA A 280 -1.84 11.09 -4.67
CA ALA A 280 -2.47 12.23 -4.01
C ALA A 280 -1.46 13.16 -3.31
N TYR A 281 -0.23 12.67 -3.09
CA TYR A 281 0.83 13.38 -2.36
C TYR A 281 2.05 13.72 -3.24
N THR A 282 2.30 12.95 -4.30
CA THR A 282 3.54 13.04 -5.10
C THR A 282 3.32 12.61 -6.55
N PRO A 283 3.79 13.41 -7.54
CA PRO A 283 3.60 13.10 -8.96
C PRO A 283 4.47 11.92 -9.45
N TYR A 284 5.47 11.50 -8.66
CA TYR A 284 6.48 10.50 -9.04
C TYR A 284 6.04 9.04 -8.80
N SER A 285 4.76 8.82 -8.47
CA SER A 285 4.21 7.51 -8.12
C SER A 285 3.45 6.87 -9.29
N THR A 286 3.56 5.55 -9.41
CA THR A 286 2.97 4.78 -10.53
C THR A 286 1.65 4.12 -10.13
N CYS A 287 0.72 4.89 -9.55
CA CYS A 287 -0.49 4.31 -8.94
C CYS A 287 -1.46 3.73 -10.00
N PRO A 288 -2.09 2.58 -9.72
CA PRO A 288 -3.12 2.00 -10.58
C PRO A 288 -4.43 2.79 -10.55
N LEU A 289 -5.14 2.75 -11.68
CA LEU A 289 -6.48 3.27 -11.86
C LEU A 289 -7.53 2.21 -11.50
N PRO A 290 -8.74 2.63 -11.08
CA PRO A 290 -9.77 1.69 -10.64
C PRO A 290 -10.39 0.99 -11.87
N PRO A 291 -10.47 -0.36 -11.87
CA PRO A 291 -11.13 -1.09 -12.95
C PRO A 291 -12.62 -0.68 -13.03
N PRO A 292 -13.28 -0.83 -14.19
CA PRO A 292 -14.66 -0.35 -14.38
C PRO A 292 -15.66 -0.85 -13.32
N GLY A 293 -15.54 -2.12 -12.89
CA GLY A 293 -16.40 -2.69 -11.84
C GLY A 293 -16.26 -2.04 -10.46
N ASN A 294 -15.11 -1.41 -10.16
CA ASN A 294 -14.85 -0.73 -8.89
C ASN A 294 -15.14 0.78 -8.95
N ARG A 295 -15.93 1.24 -9.93
CA ARG A 295 -16.37 2.63 -10.07
C ARG A 295 -17.82 2.77 -9.57
N LEU A 296 -17.95 3.10 -8.29
CA LEU A 296 -19.22 3.18 -7.58
C LEU A 296 -20.01 4.45 -8.00
N PRO A 297 -21.26 4.34 -8.47
CA PRO A 297 -22.04 5.47 -8.97
C PRO A 297 -22.71 6.31 -7.87
N PHE A 298 -22.24 6.21 -6.64
CA PHE A 298 -22.81 6.85 -5.45
C PHE A 298 -21.69 7.36 -4.53
N PRO A 299 -21.96 8.31 -3.61
CA PRO A 299 -20.91 8.89 -2.77
C PRO A 299 -20.59 8.03 -1.56
N LEU A 300 -19.29 7.92 -1.24
CA LEU A 300 -18.76 7.37 0.00
C LEU A 300 -18.14 8.50 0.86
N PRO A 301 -18.96 9.28 1.60
CA PRO A 301 -18.51 10.38 2.47
C PRO A 301 -17.95 9.86 3.80
N VAL A 302 -16.94 9.01 3.71
CA VAL A 302 -16.20 8.30 4.75
C VAL A 302 -14.75 8.11 4.27
N GLY A 303 -13.83 7.79 5.19
CA GLY A 303 -12.41 7.66 4.86
C GLY A 303 -11.70 9.00 4.73
N GLU A 304 -10.58 9.00 4.03
CA GLU A 304 -9.74 10.16 3.81
C GLU A 304 -10.35 11.11 2.78
N GLN A 305 -10.18 12.40 3.02
CA GLN A 305 -10.52 13.49 2.10
C GLN A 305 -9.29 13.85 1.26
N ARG A 306 -9.47 14.63 0.18
CA ARG A 306 -8.37 15.08 -0.67
C ARG A 306 -7.31 15.83 0.17
N TYR A 307 -6.05 15.46 -0.03
CA TYR A 307 -4.92 16.07 0.66
C TYR A 307 -4.73 17.53 0.21
N HIS A 308 -4.44 17.72 -1.07
CA HIS A 308 -4.44 19.05 -1.72
C HIS A 308 -5.87 19.54 -1.98
N ASN A 309 -6.09 20.85 -1.78
CA ASN A 309 -7.36 21.52 -2.05
C ASN A 309 -7.71 21.51 -3.55
#